data_AF-A0A3P9I4U6-F1
#
_entry.id   AF-A0A3P9I4U6-F1
#
_cell.length_a   1.000
_cell.length_b   1.000
_cell.length_c   1.000
_cell.angle_alpha   90.00
_cell.angle_beta   90.00
_cell.angle_gamma   90.00
#
_symmetry.space_group_name_H-M   'P 1'
#
loop_
_entity.id
_entity.type
_entity.pdbx_description
1 polymer ?
#
loop_
_entity_poly.entity_id
_entity_poly.type
_entity_poly.pdbx_seq_one_letter_code
_entity_poly.pdbx_strand_id
1 'polypeptide(L)'
;HATDQASMAMPVNPGRALMVFFSLRVTNMIFSEDLFNKSSPEYKALEQRFLELLVPYLQSNLSNFENLEILNFRNGSIVVNSRMKFGKPVARGVTTTVYLILEDFCNTAYQTMNLAIDKYSLDVESDQADPCKFQACNEYAECKVNRWSGEAECVCNAGYFSVDGLPCQSICELQTDFCLNDGKCDIIPGQGAICRCRVGENWWYRGEHCEEYVSEPLVVGIAIASVAGFLFVASGVLFFLARTLRDQYDKEESEDPIYRRAESLPSLERATKYNPMYESEATTGYSHYYRRYPEPPVYSSASAEASTDFSSDEIRHIYDNSELTKEEIQDRIRIIELYAKDRQFADFVRQHQ
;
A
#
# COMPACT_ATOMS: atom_id res chain seq x y z
N HIS A 1 -2.44 2.30 64.81
CA HIS A 1 -3.69 1.98 64.08
C HIS A 1 -4.37 3.29 63.70
N ALA A 2 -4.77 3.56 62.47
CA ALA A 2 -4.51 2.87 61.19
C ALA A 2 -4.66 3.95 60.08
N THR A 3 -3.58 4.35 59.40
CA THR A 3 -3.24 3.95 58.01
C THR A 3 -4.34 4.17 56.97
N ASP A 4 -4.14 5.23 56.19
CA ASP A 4 -4.46 5.45 54.77
C ASP A 4 -5.67 4.79 54.10
N GLN A 5 -6.45 5.67 53.45
CA GLN A 5 -6.82 5.43 52.06
C GLN A 5 -6.77 6.75 51.27
N ALA A 6 -5.56 7.17 50.90
CA ALA A 6 -5.36 8.29 49.99
C ALA A 6 -5.87 7.91 48.58
N SER A 7 -6.95 8.56 48.14
CA SER A 7 -7.44 8.43 46.76
C SER A 7 -6.40 9.04 45.81
N MET A 8 -5.66 8.19 45.12
CA MET A 8 -4.63 8.62 44.17
C MET A 8 -5.28 9.47 43.06
N ALA A 9 -4.96 10.77 43.07
CA ALA A 9 -5.39 11.66 42.00
C ALA A 9 -4.65 11.28 40.71
N MET A 10 -5.40 10.75 39.73
CA MET A 10 -4.95 10.66 38.34
C MET A 10 -4.47 12.06 37.89
N PRO A 11 -3.32 12.19 37.21
CA PRO A 11 -2.82 13.48 36.77
C PRO A 11 -3.66 14.03 35.61
N VAL A 12 -4.73 14.76 35.94
CA VAL A 12 -5.38 15.67 34.99
C VAL A 12 -4.32 16.67 34.53
N ASN A 13 -3.96 16.61 33.26
CA ASN A 13 -2.78 17.27 32.70
C ASN A 13 -2.82 18.78 32.99
N PRO A 14 -1.93 19.34 33.85
CA PRO A 14 -2.12 20.67 34.46
C PRO A 14 -1.76 21.82 33.51
N GLY A 15 -2.45 21.89 32.37
CA GLY A 15 -2.19 22.81 31.27
C GLY A 15 -3.41 23.09 30.41
N ARG A 16 -4.08 22.06 29.88
CA ARG A 16 -5.23 22.22 28.95
C ARG A 16 -6.43 22.94 29.59
N ALA A 17 -7.21 23.62 28.75
CA ALA A 17 -8.54 24.13 29.06
C ALA A 17 -9.57 22.98 28.99
N LEU A 18 -10.75 23.13 29.61
CA LEU A 18 -11.81 22.14 29.40
C LEU A 18 -12.43 22.37 28.01
N MET A 19 -12.54 21.28 27.24
CA MET A 19 -13.28 21.26 25.98
C MET A 19 -14.58 20.48 26.20
N VAL A 20 -15.70 21.06 25.76
CA VAL A 20 -17.00 20.36 25.71
C VAL A 20 -17.40 20.29 24.25
N PHE A 21 -17.67 19.08 23.77
CA PHE A 21 -18.17 18.81 22.44
C PHE A 21 -19.68 18.61 22.50
N PHE A 22 -20.40 19.08 21.51
CA PHE A 22 -21.83 18.78 21.38
C PHE A 22 -22.27 18.67 19.92
N SER A 23 -23.37 17.97 19.70
CA SER A 23 -24.08 17.98 18.43
C SER A 23 -25.58 18.23 18.62
N LEU A 24 -26.20 18.83 17.61
CA LEU A 24 -27.65 19.05 17.52
C LEU A 24 -28.11 18.98 16.06
N ARG A 25 -29.37 18.64 15.82
CA ARG A 25 -29.96 18.51 14.47
C ARG A 25 -31.00 19.58 14.20
N VAL A 26 -30.75 20.41 13.19
CA VAL A 26 -31.77 21.26 12.55
C VAL A 26 -32.62 20.38 11.62
N THR A 27 -33.94 20.47 11.71
CA THR A 27 -34.89 19.62 10.97
C THR A 27 -35.65 20.35 9.86
N ASN A 28 -35.81 21.68 9.96
CA ASN A 28 -36.46 22.50 8.94
C ASN A 28 -35.50 23.05 7.86
N MET A 29 -34.30 22.48 7.75
CA MET A 29 -33.32 22.78 6.72
C MET A 29 -32.81 21.50 6.07
N ILE A 30 -32.49 21.58 4.78
CA ILE A 30 -31.96 20.47 3.97
C ILE A 30 -30.45 20.65 3.84
N PHE A 31 -29.69 19.55 3.93
CA PHE A 31 -28.25 19.54 3.69
C PHE A 31 -27.94 19.85 2.22
N SER A 32 -26.99 20.76 1.97
CA SER A 32 -26.31 20.89 0.67
C SER A 32 -24.87 20.41 0.78
N GLU A 33 -24.29 19.92 -0.31
CA GLU A 33 -22.88 19.49 -0.37
C GLU A 33 -21.92 20.66 -0.07
N ASP A 34 -22.34 21.89 -0.34
CA ASP A 34 -21.64 23.13 0.05
C ASP A 34 -21.38 23.23 1.55
N LEU A 35 -22.17 22.54 2.39
CA LEU A 35 -21.99 22.51 3.85
C LEU A 35 -20.86 21.58 4.32
N PHE A 36 -20.26 20.78 3.44
CA PHE A 36 -18.95 20.17 3.70
C PHE A 36 -17.79 21.15 3.45
N ASN A 37 -18.00 22.18 2.62
CA ASN A 37 -16.98 23.13 2.22
C ASN A 37 -16.98 24.36 3.16
N LYS A 38 -16.03 24.43 4.11
CA LYS A 38 -15.88 25.57 5.03
C LYS A 38 -15.69 26.92 4.34
N SER A 39 -15.27 26.93 3.07
CA SER A 39 -15.08 28.13 2.27
C SER A 39 -16.34 28.59 1.52
N SER A 40 -17.40 27.77 1.44
CA SER A 40 -18.65 28.14 0.74
C SER A 40 -19.40 29.30 1.43
N PRO A 41 -20.17 30.11 0.68
CA PRO A 41 -21.04 31.11 1.28
C PRO A 41 -22.17 30.48 2.12
N GLU A 42 -22.65 29.29 1.75
CA GLU A 42 -23.69 28.53 2.46
C GLU A 42 -23.22 28.11 3.86
N TYR A 43 -22.01 27.52 3.96
CA TYR A 43 -21.40 27.14 5.22
C TYR A 43 -21.21 28.38 6.11
N LYS A 44 -20.60 29.44 5.58
CA LYS A 44 -20.30 30.66 6.32
C LYS A 44 -21.55 31.39 6.80
N ALA A 45 -22.60 31.45 5.98
CA ALA A 45 -23.88 32.05 6.36
C ALA A 45 -24.58 31.25 7.47
N LEU A 46 -24.51 29.92 7.44
CA LEU A 46 -25.10 29.07 8.46
C LEU A 46 -24.29 29.10 9.77
N GLU A 47 -22.96 29.02 9.68
CA GLU A 47 -22.03 29.13 10.82
C GLU A 47 -22.19 30.48 11.54
N GLN A 48 -22.10 31.60 10.81
CA GLN A 48 -22.28 32.94 11.37
C GLN A 48 -23.64 33.08 12.06
N ARG A 49 -24.73 32.64 11.40
CA ARG A 49 -26.08 32.65 11.98
C ARG A 49 -26.14 31.85 13.28
N PHE A 50 -25.52 30.67 13.34
CA PHE A 50 -25.46 29.86 14.57
C PHE A 50 -24.69 30.55 15.69
N LEU A 51 -23.51 31.11 15.39
CA LEU A 51 -22.68 31.81 16.37
C LEU A 51 -23.39 33.06 16.92
N GLU A 52 -24.09 33.82 16.08
CA GLU A 52 -24.76 35.08 16.45
C GLU A 52 -25.81 34.94 17.57
N LEU A 53 -26.52 33.81 17.66
CA LEU A 53 -27.44 33.56 18.79
C LEU A 53 -26.85 32.67 19.87
N LEU A 54 -26.04 31.66 19.52
CA LEU A 54 -25.56 30.71 20.52
C LEU A 54 -24.44 31.33 21.38
N VAL A 55 -23.56 32.18 20.83
CA VAL A 55 -22.49 32.82 21.63
C VAL A 55 -23.06 33.73 22.73
N PRO A 56 -23.99 34.67 22.48
CA PRO A 56 -24.55 35.50 23.56
C PRO A 56 -25.37 34.69 24.60
N TYR A 57 -26.09 33.66 24.15
CA TYR A 57 -26.88 32.81 25.05
C TYR A 57 -25.98 31.94 25.94
N LEU A 58 -24.86 31.41 25.42
CA LEU A 58 -23.86 30.70 26.23
C LEU A 58 -23.11 31.66 27.16
N GLN A 59 -22.66 32.83 26.69
CA GLN A 59 -21.94 33.82 27.51
C GLN A 59 -22.76 34.36 28.69
N SER A 60 -24.09 34.40 28.57
CA SER A 60 -24.98 34.87 29.64
C SER A 60 -25.35 33.79 30.66
N ASN A 61 -25.27 32.50 30.30
CA ASN A 61 -25.69 31.38 31.16
C ASN A 61 -24.54 30.47 31.65
N LEU A 62 -23.35 30.53 31.05
CA LEU A 62 -22.19 29.71 31.41
C LEU A 62 -21.04 30.55 31.98
N SER A 63 -20.61 30.22 33.19
CA SER A 63 -19.39 30.79 33.77
C SER A 63 -18.13 30.26 33.07
N ASN A 64 -17.17 31.17 32.86
CA ASN A 64 -15.85 30.89 32.26
C ASN A 64 -15.90 30.28 30.85
N PHE A 65 -17.00 30.43 30.10
CA PHE A 65 -17.02 30.19 28.66
C PHE A 65 -16.07 31.17 27.95
N GLU A 66 -15.13 30.65 27.14
CA GLU A 66 -14.17 31.46 26.37
C GLU A 66 -14.54 31.54 24.88
N ASN A 67 -14.92 30.43 24.26
CA ASN A 67 -15.20 30.36 22.83
C ASN A 67 -16.17 29.23 22.45
N LEU A 68 -16.88 29.42 21.34
CA LEU A 68 -17.63 28.40 20.60
C LEU A 68 -17.07 28.34 19.17
N GLU A 69 -16.96 27.13 18.64
CA GLU A 69 -16.48 26.85 17.29
C GLU A 69 -17.40 25.81 16.64
N ILE A 70 -17.80 26.03 15.39
CA ILE A 70 -18.52 25.03 14.60
C ILE A 70 -17.47 24.16 13.90
N LEU A 71 -17.44 22.88 14.26
CA LEU A 71 -16.47 21.94 13.71
C LEU A 71 -16.79 21.57 12.27
N ASN A 72 -18.06 21.32 11.98
CA ASN A 72 -18.58 20.91 10.68
C ASN A 72 -20.12 20.80 10.71
N PHE A 73 -20.72 20.71 9.53
CA PHE A 73 -22.08 20.23 9.34
C PHE A 73 -22.05 18.80 8.76
N ARG A 74 -23.01 17.96 9.15
CA ARG A 74 -23.23 16.61 8.60
C ARG A 74 -24.65 16.44 8.04
N ASN A 75 -24.79 15.46 7.15
CA ASN A 75 -26.07 15.06 6.57
C ASN A 75 -27.06 14.49 7.61
N GLY A 76 -28.35 14.52 7.26
CA GLY A 76 -29.46 14.10 8.12
C GLY A 76 -30.30 15.28 8.60
N SER A 77 -31.02 15.92 7.68
CA SER A 77 -31.47 17.33 7.79
C SER A 77 -30.24 18.23 7.84
N ILE A 78 -29.87 18.87 8.96
CA ILE A 78 -28.48 19.34 9.17
C ILE A 78 -28.06 19.02 10.61
N VAL A 79 -27.02 18.20 10.81
CA VAL A 79 -26.40 18.00 12.13
C VAL A 79 -25.21 18.95 12.29
N VAL A 80 -25.24 19.78 13.32
CA VAL A 80 -24.21 20.77 13.63
C VAL A 80 -23.30 20.19 14.72
N ASN A 81 -22.03 19.93 14.40
CA ASN A 81 -21.04 19.51 15.41
C ASN A 81 -20.25 20.72 15.89
N SER A 82 -20.12 20.86 17.20
CA SER A 82 -19.63 22.09 17.83
C SER A 82 -18.68 21.81 19.00
N ARG A 83 -17.80 22.77 19.25
CA ARG A 83 -16.76 22.70 20.29
C ARG A 83 -16.79 23.98 21.13
N MET A 84 -17.03 23.83 22.44
CA MET A 84 -16.89 24.91 23.42
C MET A 84 -15.55 24.81 24.15
N LYS A 85 -14.97 25.96 24.49
CA LYS A 85 -13.75 26.09 25.30
C LYS A 85 -14.06 26.83 26.60
N PHE A 86 -13.59 26.30 27.73
CA PHE A 86 -13.78 26.93 29.05
C PHE A 86 -12.45 27.27 29.73
N GLY A 87 -12.38 28.50 30.23
CA GLY A 87 -11.29 29.03 31.04
C GLY A 87 -11.32 28.52 32.48
N LYS A 88 -10.20 28.68 33.20
CA LYS A 88 -10.03 28.18 34.56
C LYS A 88 -10.48 29.23 35.60
N PRO A 89 -11.11 28.82 36.72
CA PRO A 89 -11.42 27.45 37.14
C PRO A 89 -12.71 26.92 36.52
N VAL A 90 -12.75 25.61 36.21
CA VAL A 90 -13.94 24.96 35.65
C VAL A 90 -14.67 24.18 36.74
N ALA A 91 -16.00 24.27 36.78
CA ALA A 91 -16.82 23.55 37.76
C ALA A 91 -16.91 22.05 37.45
N ARG A 92 -17.16 21.21 38.47
CA ARG A 92 -17.50 19.80 38.25
C ARG A 92 -18.94 19.71 37.73
N GLY A 93 -19.18 18.90 36.69
CA GLY A 93 -20.51 18.70 36.11
C GLY A 93 -20.94 19.69 35.02
N VAL A 94 -20.01 20.46 34.44
CA VAL A 94 -20.31 21.42 33.36
C VAL A 94 -21.03 20.77 32.16
N THR A 95 -20.78 19.50 31.85
CA THR A 95 -21.54 18.75 30.83
C THR A 95 -23.04 18.75 31.08
N THR A 96 -23.48 18.50 32.32
CA THR A 96 -24.90 18.52 32.70
C THR A 96 -25.48 19.94 32.61
N THR A 97 -24.72 20.96 33.02
CA THR A 97 -25.12 22.37 32.90
C THR A 97 -25.26 22.80 31.44
N VAL A 98 -24.30 22.44 30.59
CA VAL A 98 -24.33 22.68 29.13
C VAL A 98 -25.50 21.97 28.48
N TYR A 99 -25.77 20.70 28.82
CA TYR A 99 -26.93 19.97 28.31
C TYR A 99 -28.25 20.68 28.63
N LEU A 100 -28.48 21.09 29.89
CA LEU A 100 -29.72 21.76 30.29
C LEU A 100 -29.89 23.13 29.60
N ILE A 101 -28.80 23.88 29.44
CA ILE A 101 -28.79 25.17 28.74
C ILE A 101 -29.06 24.97 27.24
N LEU A 102 -28.47 23.95 26.60
CA LEU A 102 -28.75 23.64 25.20
C LEU A 102 -30.16 23.08 24.97
N GLU A 103 -30.75 22.35 25.93
CA GLU A 103 -32.15 21.91 25.84
C GLU A 103 -33.12 23.11 25.89
N ASP A 104 -32.89 24.08 26.78
CA ASP A 104 -33.69 25.32 26.81
C ASP A 104 -33.51 26.18 25.55
N PHE A 105 -32.27 26.28 25.04
CA PHE A 105 -32.00 26.91 23.75
C PHE A 105 -32.80 26.27 22.61
N CYS A 106 -32.92 24.94 22.56
CA CYS A 106 -33.69 24.26 21.51
C CYS A 106 -35.18 24.68 21.49
N ASN A 107 -35.78 24.94 22.66
CA ASN A 107 -37.16 25.42 22.76
C ASN A 107 -37.30 26.88 22.28
N THR A 108 -36.28 27.69 22.51
CA THR A 108 -36.26 29.12 22.17
C THR A 108 -35.88 29.38 20.70
N ALA A 109 -34.98 28.58 20.13
CA ALA A 109 -34.41 28.76 18.79
C ALA A 109 -35.49 28.80 17.68
N TYR A 110 -36.56 28.03 17.80
CA TYR A 110 -37.66 28.08 16.83
C TYR A 110 -38.31 29.48 16.78
N GLN A 111 -38.50 30.11 17.94
CA GLN A 111 -39.18 31.41 18.07
C GLN A 111 -38.29 32.58 17.61
N THR A 112 -37.02 32.58 18.01
CA THR A 112 -36.09 33.69 17.70
C THR A 112 -35.47 33.58 16.31
N MET A 113 -35.33 32.36 15.78
CA MET A 113 -34.42 32.07 14.67
C MET A 113 -35.08 31.39 13.47
N ASN A 114 -36.32 30.90 13.61
CA ASN A 114 -36.95 29.97 12.66
C ASN A 114 -36.04 28.77 12.33
N LEU A 115 -35.40 28.19 13.35
CA LEU A 115 -34.70 26.90 13.26
C LEU A 115 -35.43 25.88 14.15
N ALA A 116 -35.91 24.80 13.56
CA ALA A 116 -36.55 23.70 14.28
C ALA A 116 -35.48 22.68 14.68
N ILE A 117 -34.97 22.79 15.90
CA ILE A 117 -33.94 21.89 16.43
C ILE A 117 -34.63 20.69 17.11
N ASP A 118 -34.24 19.48 16.74
CA ASP A 118 -34.67 18.27 17.44
C ASP A 118 -33.94 18.15 18.78
N LYS A 119 -34.61 18.45 19.89
CA LYS A 119 -34.00 18.37 21.23
C LYS A 119 -33.55 16.95 21.62
N TYR A 120 -34.11 15.90 21.00
CA TYR A 120 -33.70 14.52 21.28
C TYR A 120 -32.42 14.11 20.52
N SER A 121 -31.96 14.97 19.60
CA SER A 121 -30.64 14.84 18.95
C SER A 121 -29.49 15.49 19.72
N LEU A 122 -29.78 16.15 20.86
CA LEU A 122 -28.78 16.83 21.66
C LEU A 122 -27.87 15.80 22.36
N ASP A 123 -26.59 15.84 21.99
CA ASP A 123 -25.53 14.98 22.50
C ASP A 123 -24.37 15.86 23.01
N VAL A 124 -23.83 15.59 24.20
CA VAL A 124 -22.88 16.47 24.91
C VAL A 124 -21.82 15.64 25.66
N GLU A 125 -20.54 15.81 25.32
CA GLU A 125 -19.41 15.08 25.93
C GLU A 125 -18.26 16.03 26.33
N SER A 126 -17.41 15.62 27.27
CA SER A 126 -16.26 16.40 27.73
C SER A 126 -15.20 15.54 28.42
N ASP A 127 -13.95 16.04 28.46
CA ASP A 127 -12.69 15.41 28.96
C ASP A 127 -12.29 14.05 28.35
N GLN A 128 -13.24 13.15 28.13
CA GLN A 128 -13.07 11.81 27.52
C GLN A 128 -13.91 11.64 26.25
N ALA A 129 -14.43 12.74 25.69
CA ALA A 129 -15.15 12.75 24.42
C ALA A 129 -14.28 12.18 23.30
N ASP A 130 -14.85 11.37 22.40
CA ASP A 130 -14.16 10.97 21.17
C ASP A 130 -14.19 12.15 20.17
N PRO A 131 -13.04 12.77 19.82
CA PRO A 131 -13.05 13.88 18.88
C PRO A 131 -13.54 13.47 17.48
N CYS A 132 -13.39 12.20 17.08
CA CYS A 132 -13.88 11.69 15.80
C CYS A 132 -15.39 11.46 15.78
N LYS A 133 -16.04 11.25 16.95
CA LYS A 133 -17.51 11.29 17.06
C LYS A 133 -18.08 12.60 16.54
N PHE A 134 -17.39 13.73 16.76
CA PHE A 134 -17.84 15.08 16.37
C PHE A 134 -17.19 15.62 15.09
N GLN A 135 -16.07 15.07 14.62
CA GLN A 135 -15.43 15.51 13.38
C GLN A 135 -15.99 14.80 12.13
N ALA A 136 -16.51 15.55 11.16
CA ALA A 136 -16.88 15.00 9.86
C ALA A 136 -15.68 14.99 8.91
N CYS A 137 -15.44 13.84 8.28
CA CYS A 137 -14.62 13.71 7.10
C CYS A 137 -15.51 13.22 5.95
N ASN A 138 -15.14 13.50 4.70
CA ASN A 138 -15.81 12.92 3.55
C ASN A 138 -15.33 11.48 3.30
N GLU A 139 -15.98 10.76 2.38
CA GLU A 139 -15.68 9.35 2.06
C GLU A 139 -14.21 9.09 1.63
N TYR A 140 -13.52 10.13 1.18
CA TYR A 140 -12.12 10.11 0.77
C TYR A 140 -11.12 10.38 1.91
N ALA A 141 -11.54 10.34 3.18
CA ALA A 141 -10.68 10.61 4.33
C ALA A 141 -11.06 9.83 5.59
N GLU A 142 -10.03 9.45 6.37
CA GLU A 142 -10.19 8.82 7.69
C GLU A 142 -9.99 9.85 8.80
N CYS A 143 -10.89 9.89 9.79
CA CYS A 143 -10.68 10.67 11.00
C CYS A 143 -9.63 10.02 11.90
N LYS A 144 -8.60 10.77 12.28
CA LYS A 144 -7.53 10.32 13.18
C LYS A 144 -7.28 11.35 14.26
N VAL A 145 -7.14 10.92 15.51
CA VAL A 145 -6.85 11.83 16.63
C VAL A 145 -5.35 12.11 16.70
N ASN A 146 -4.99 13.38 16.56
CA ASN A 146 -3.62 13.84 16.61
C ASN A 146 -3.04 13.65 18.02
N ARG A 147 -1.94 12.88 18.14
CA ARG A 147 -1.38 12.47 19.44
C ARG A 147 -0.81 13.62 20.28
N TRP A 148 -0.50 14.77 19.67
CA TRP A 148 0.07 15.93 20.37
C TRP A 148 -1.00 16.96 20.77
N SER A 149 -1.89 17.35 19.85
CA SER A 149 -2.98 18.29 20.19
C SER A 149 -4.17 17.61 20.86
N GLY A 150 -4.41 16.33 20.61
CA GLY A 150 -5.61 15.60 21.04
C GLY A 150 -6.87 15.95 20.25
N GLU A 151 -6.72 16.59 19.08
CA GLU A 151 -7.82 16.99 18.21
C GLU A 151 -8.04 15.94 17.11
N ALA A 152 -9.26 15.87 16.56
CA ALA A 152 -9.54 15.07 15.39
C ALA A 152 -9.09 15.79 14.11
N GLU A 153 -8.43 15.06 13.23
CA GLU A 153 -7.86 15.52 11.97
C GLU A 153 -8.34 14.58 10.86
N CYS A 154 -8.84 15.13 9.75
CA CYS A 154 -9.25 14.32 8.59
C CYS A 154 -8.05 14.08 7.69
N VAL A 155 -7.55 12.84 7.70
CA VAL A 155 -6.40 12.44 6.88
C VAL A 155 -6.91 11.84 5.59
N CYS A 156 -6.60 12.48 4.45
CA CYS A 156 -7.01 12.01 3.14
C CYS A 156 -6.47 10.60 2.84
N ASN A 157 -7.26 9.83 2.10
CA ASN A 157 -6.86 8.53 1.57
C ASN A 157 -5.81 8.70 0.46
N ALA A 158 -5.03 7.66 0.17
CA ALA A 158 -4.03 7.70 -0.91
C ALA A 158 -4.67 8.12 -2.24
N GLY A 159 -4.05 9.07 -2.95
CA GLY A 159 -4.57 9.65 -4.20
C GLY A 159 -5.53 10.84 -4.02
N TYR A 160 -5.87 11.20 -2.79
CA TYR A 160 -6.72 12.34 -2.45
C TYR A 160 -5.98 13.38 -1.62
N PHE A 161 -6.31 14.66 -1.81
CA PHE A 161 -5.67 15.78 -1.13
C PHE A 161 -6.70 16.83 -0.68
N SER A 162 -6.41 17.49 0.44
CA SER A 162 -7.15 18.66 0.93
C SER A 162 -6.35 19.91 0.56
N VAL A 163 -6.99 20.83 -0.16
CA VAL A 163 -6.45 22.16 -0.48
C VAL A 163 -7.23 23.18 0.36
N ASP A 164 -6.55 24.16 0.97
CA ASP A 164 -7.15 25.25 1.75
C ASP A 164 -8.21 24.84 2.81
N GLY A 165 -8.08 23.64 3.39
CA GLY A 165 -9.01 23.10 4.38
C GLY A 165 -10.35 22.60 3.81
N LEU A 166 -10.44 22.42 2.49
CA LEU A 166 -11.56 21.77 1.80
C LEU A 166 -11.60 20.26 2.11
N PRO A 167 -12.76 19.58 1.92
CA PRO A 167 -12.83 18.12 1.90
C PRO A 167 -11.82 17.51 0.91
N CYS A 168 -11.33 16.31 1.18
CA CYS A 168 -10.33 15.67 0.34
C CYS A 168 -10.90 15.35 -1.05
N GLN A 169 -10.29 15.89 -2.11
CA GLN A 169 -10.67 15.67 -3.52
C GLN A 169 -9.59 14.84 -4.22
N SER A 170 -9.93 14.18 -5.34
CA SER A 170 -8.93 13.34 -6.03
C SER A 170 -7.91 14.21 -6.75
N ILE A 171 -6.65 13.76 -6.80
CA ILE A 171 -5.62 14.49 -7.56
C ILE A 171 -5.94 14.55 -9.07
N CYS A 172 -6.70 13.58 -9.58
CA CYS A 172 -7.21 13.58 -10.96
C CYS A 172 -8.17 14.74 -11.28
N GLU A 173 -8.88 15.27 -10.27
CA GLU A 173 -9.79 16.42 -10.41
C GLU A 173 -9.08 17.74 -10.07
N LEU A 174 -8.26 17.74 -9.02
CA LEU A 174 -7.48 18.90 -8.59
C LEU A 174 -6.39 19.30 -9.60
N GLN A 175 -5.77 18.32 -10.26
CA GLN A 175 -4.68 18.53 -11.20
C GLN A 175 -4.94 17.74 -12.50
N THR A 176 -5.54 18.41 -13.47
CA THR A 176 -5.92 17.80 -14.76
C THR A 176 -4.72 17.46 -15.67
N ASP A 177 -3.53 18.00 -15.40
CA ASP A 177 -2.27 17.66 -16.08
C ASP A 177 -1.42 16.62 -15.33
N PHE A 178 -1.96 15.99 -14.26
CA PHE A 178 -1.28 14.94 -13.50
C PHE A 178 -0.90 13.71 -14.35
N CYS A 179 -1.61 13.46 -15.45
CA CYS A 179 -1.22 12.48 -16.46
C CYS A 179 -0.98 13.18 -17.80
N LEU A 180 0.24 13.08 -18.30
CA LEU A 180 0.69 13.70 -19.54
C LEU A 180 0.27 12.86 -20.77
N ASN A 181 0.40 13.45 -21.96
CA ASN A 181 0.25 12.76 -23.25
C ASN A 181 -1.08 11.98 -23.43
N ASP A 182 -2.20 12.61 -23.05
CA ASP A 182 -3.55 12.01 -23.01
C ASP A 182 -3.66 10.75 -22.11
N GLY A 183 -2.76 10.57 -21.15
CA GLY A 183 -2.85 9.50 -20.14
C GLY A 183 -4.09 9.67 -19.28
N LYS A 184 -4.79 8.57 -18.97
CA LYS A 184 -5.97 8.62 -18.10
C LYS A 184 -5.57 8.51 -16.63
N CYS A 185 -5.96 9.47 -15.80
CA CYS A 185 -5.86 9.37 -14.34
C CYS A 185 -6.97 8.49 -13.77
N ASP A 186 -6.62 7.58 -12.86
CA ASP A 186 -7.54 6.78 -12.06
C ASP A 186 -6.99 6.63 -10.62
N ILE A 187 -7.86 6.40 -9.64
CA ILE A 187 -7.47 6.13 -8.25
C ILE A 187 -7.67 4.65 -7.92
N ILE A 188 -6.62 3.99 -7.40
CA ILE A 188 -6.69 2.64 -6.84
C ILE A 188 -6.75 2.72 -5.30
N PRO A 189 -7.80 2.18 -4.64
CA PRO A 189 -7.92 2.20 -3.19
C PRO A 189 -6.67 1.65 -2.48
N GLY A 190 -6.14 2.44 -1.54
CA GLY A 190 -4.95 2.09 -0.75
C GLY A 190 -3.60 2.22 -1.48
N GLN A 191 -3.57 2.37 -2.81
CA GLN A 191 -2.35 2.60 -3.59
C GLN A 191 -2.20 4.05 -4.04
N GLY A 192 -3.32 4.73 -4.35
CA GLY A 192 -3.34 6.12 -4.76
C GLY A 192 -3.63 6.32 -6.24
N ALA A 193 -3.22 7.46 -6.78
CA ALA A 193 -3.43 7.80 -8.18
C ALA A 193 -2.44 7.09 -9.09
N ILE A 194 -2.91 6.67 -10.27
CA ILE A 194 -2.09 6.03 -11.30
C ILE A 194 -2.50 6.52 -12.68
N CYS A 195 -1.51 6.73 -13.56
CA CYS A 195 -1.75 7.10 -14.94
C CYS A 195 -1.78 5.87 -15.86
N ARG A 196 -2.91 5.65 -16.54
CA ARG A 196 -3.04 4.67 -17.62
C ARG A 196 -2.63 5.32 -18.94
N CYS A 197 -1.40 5.03 -19.35
CA CYS A 197 -0.77 5.64 -20.52
C CYS A 197 -1.38 5.18 -21.85
N ARG A 198 -1.37 6.08 -22.83
CA ARG A 198 -1.89 5.84 -24.18
C ARG A 198 -0.97 4.91 -24.98
N VAL A 199 -1.56 3.95 -25.69
CA VAL A 199 -0.89 2.97 -26.55
C VAL A 199 -1.44 3.09 -27.97
N GLY A 200 -0.56 2.96 -28.97
CA GLY A 200 -0.89 2.86 -30.40
C GLY A 200 -0.30 1.58 -31.01
N GLU A 201 -0.40 1.44 -32.34
CA GLU A 201 -0.06 0.19 -33.04
C GLU A 201 1.42 -0.21 -32.95
N ASN A 202 2.33 0.76 -32.80
CA ASN A 202 3.80 0.55 -32.82
C ASN A 202 4.50 1.48 -31.80
N TRP A 203 3.77 2.00 -30.81
CA TRP A 203 4.27 2.96 -29.82
C TRP A 203 3.41 2.98 -28.56
N TRP A 204 3.99 3.42 -27.45
CA TRP A 204 3.28 3.65 -26.19
C TRP A 204 3.95 4.78 -25.39
N TYR A 205 3.20 5.41 -24.51
CA TYR A 205 3.78 6.22 -23.44
C TYR A 205 4.09 5.36 -22.21
N ARG A 206 5.15 5.72 -21.50
CA ARG A 206 5.62 5.09 -20.25
C ARG A 206 5.95 6.19 -19.24
N GLY A 207 5.96 5.85 -17.95
CA GLY A 207 6.32 6.75 -16.88
C GLY A 207 5.48 6.53 -15.64
N GLU A 208 5.65 7.40 -14.63
CA GLU A 208 4.66 7.54 -13.54
C GLU A 208 3.48 8.39 -14.02
N HIS A 209 3.76 9.40 -14.85
CA HIS A 209 2.82 10.37 -15.40
C HIS A 209 2.70 10.28 -16.93
N CYS A 210 3.17 9.18 -17.54
CA CYS A 210 3.20 8.96 -19.00
C CYS A 210 4.10 9.94 -19.78
N GLU A 211 5.19 10.39 -19.15
CA GLU A 211 6.15 11.37 -19.66
C GLU A 211 7.04 10.87 -20.82
N GLU A 212 7.36 9.58 -20.89
CA GLU A 212 8.30 8.99 -21.86
C GLU A 212 7.56 8.43 -23.08
N TYR A 213 7.92 8.87 -24.30
CA TYR A 213 7.45 8.24 -25.55
C TYR A 213 8.40 7.12 -25.98
N VAL A 214 7.85 5.92 -26.19
CA VAL A 214 8.60 4.76 -26.69
C VAL A 214 7.97 4.24 -27.98
N SER A 215 8.79 4.06 -29.02
CA SER A 215 8.36 3.40 -30.26
C SER A 215 8.99 2.02 -30.42
N GLU A 216 8.17 1.04 -30.78
CA GLU A 216 8.57 -0.35 -30.98
C GLU A 216 9.73 -0.52 -31.98
N PRO A 217 9.71 0.08 -33.20
CA PRO A 217 10.82 -0.05 -34.14
C PRO A 217 12.12 0.58 -33.64
N LEU A 218 12.09 1.55 -32.72
CA LEU A 218 13.29 2.10 -32.10
C LEU A 218 13.89 1.12 -31.09
N VAL A 219 13.06 0.52 -30.23
CA VAL A 219 13.50 -0.51 -29.26
C VAL A 219 14.06 -1.73 -29.98
N VAL A 220 13.35 -2.23 -31.01
CA VAL A 220 13.81 -3.34 -31.85
C VAL A 220 15.09 -2.98 -32.61
N GLY A 221 15.19 -1.75 -33.16
CA GLY A 221 16.38 -1.26 -33.83
C GLY A 221 17.61 -1.19 -32.92
N ILE A 222 17.45 -0.69 -31.69
CA ILE A 222 18.50 -0.66 -30.67
C ILE A 222 18.93 -2.09 -30.31
N ALA A 223 18.00 -3.01 -30.06
CA ALA A 223 18.32 -4.40 -29.74
C ALA A 223 19.12 -5.09 -30.86
N ILE A 224 18.69 -4.95 -32.12
CA ILE A 224 19.41 -5.49 -33.28
C ILE A 224 20.80 -4.86 -33.41
N ALA A 225 20.92 -3.54 -33.27
CA ALA A 225 22.20 -2.84 -33.34
C ALA A 225 23.16 -3.26 -32.21
N SER A 226 22.68 -3.49 -30.99
CA SER A 226 23.48 -3.98 -29.87
C SER A 226 24.00 -5.40 -30.11
N VAL A 227 23.15 -6.32 -30.61
CA VAL A 227 23.56 -7.70 -30.93
C VAL A 227 24.57 -7.71 -32.10
N ALA A 228 24.30 -6.96 -33.16
CA ALA A 228 25.22 -6.84 -34.30
C ALA A 228 26.58 -6.24 -33.88
N GLY A 229 26.57 -5.15 -33.09
CA GLY A 229 27.77 -4.52 -32.57
C GLY A 229 28.61 -5.45 -31.70
N PHE A 230 27.97 -6.23 -30.81
CA PHE A 230 28.64 -7.25 -30.01
C PHE A 230 29.30 -8.33 -30.89
N LEU A 231 28.61 -8.82 -31.91
CA LEU A 231 29.16 -9.81 -32.86
C LEU A 231 30.33 -9.26 -33.67
N PHE A 232 30.30 -7.98 -34.08
CA PHE A 232 31.44 -7.33 -34.75
C PHE A 232 32.66 -7.17 -33.82
N VAL A 233 32.46 -6.78 -32.56
CA VAL A 233 33.56 -6.69 -31.58
C VAL A 233 34.14 -8.08 -31.29
N ALA A 234 33.28 -9.09 -31.08
CA ALA A 234 33.72 -10.47 -30.84
C ALA A 234 34.49 -11.05 -32.03
N SER A 235 34.04 -10.83 -33.27
CA SER A 235 34.75 -11.29 -34.48
C SER A 235 36.07 -10.56 -34.69
N GLY A 236 36.15 -9.26 -34.37
CA GLY A 236 37.40 -8.49 -34.34
C GLY A 236 38.42 -9.02 -33.34
N VAL A 237 37.99 -9.36 -32.11
CA VAL A 237 38.84 -9.98 -31.08
C VAL A 237 39.31 -11.37 -31.53
N LEU A 238 38.41 -12.22 -32.05
CA LEU A 238 38.77 -13.54 -32.56
C LEU A 238 39.75 -13.47 -33.73
N PHE A 239 39.56 -12.53 -34.67
CA PHE A 239 40.48 -12.29 -35.78
C PHE A 239 41.86 -11.83 -35.29
N PHE A 240 41.90 -10.91 -34.32
CA PHE A 240 43.17 -10.44 -33.74
C PHE A 240 43.90 -11.59 -33.03
N LEU A 241 43.21 -12.39 -32.20
CA LEU A 241 43.79 -13.55 -31.54
C LEU A 241 44.32 -14.58 -32.55
N ALA A 242 43.52 -14.93 -33.56
CA ALA A 242 43.92 -15.84 -34.63
C ALA A 242 45.15 -15.32 -35.40
N ARG A 243 45.24 -14.00 -35.64
CA ARG A 243 46.43 -13.40 -36.24
C ARG A 243 47.63 -13.47 -35.30
N THR A 244 47.50 -13.12 -34.02
CA THR A 244 48.64 -13.18 -33.08
C THR A 244 49.16 -14.60 -32.86
N LEU A 245 48.31 -15.62 -32.97
CA LEU A 245 48.75 -17.02 -32.98
C LEU A 245 49.51 -17.35 -34.27
N ARG A 246 49.03 -16.88 -35.43
CA ARG A 246 49.70 -17.11 -36.72
C ARG A 246 51.04 -16.39 -36.83
N ASP A 247 51.11 -15.12 -36.41
CA ASP A 247 52.35 -14.33 -36.34
C ASP A 247 53.38 -14.91 -35.32
N GLN A 248 52.99 -15.90 -34.49
CA GLN A 248 53.90 -16.71 -33.65
C GLN A 248 54.32 -18.01 -34.37
N TYR A 249 53.39 -18.77 -34.95
CA TYR A 249 53.69 -19.98 -35.73
C TYR A 249 54.60 -19.68 -36.93
N ASP A 250 54.28 -18.64 -37.72
CA ASP A 250 55.08 -18.18 -38.86
C ASP A 250 56.49 -17.73 -38.43
N LYS A 251 56.70 -17.46 -37.13
CA LYS A 251 58.00 -17.15 -36.53
C LYS A 251 58.79 -18.39 -36.16
N GLU A 252 58.15 -19.40 -35.56
CA GLU A 252 58.78 -20.69 -35.24
C GLU A 252 59.24 -21.43 -36.50
N GLU A 253 58.55 -21.27 -37.64
CA GLU A 253 58.97 -21.81 -38.95
C GLU A 253 60.06 -20.97 -39.64
N SER A 254 60.43 -19.79 -39.11
CA SER A 254 61.40 -18.88 -39.75
C SER A 254 62.86 -18.98 -39.26
N GLU A 255 63.13 -19.70 -38.17
CA GLU A 255 64.50 -19.94 -37.66
C GLU A 255 65.09 -21.26 -38.20
N ASP A 256 65.50 -21.26 -39.47
CA ASP A 256 66.01 -22.44 -40.19
C ASP A 256 67.35 -22.98 -39.58
N PRO A 257 67.55 -24.31 -39.43
CA PRO A 257 68.27 -24.85 -38.26
C PRO A 257 69.78 -25.10 -38.45
N ILE A 258 70.58 -24.07 -38.74
CA ILE A 258 72.04 -24.24 -38.98
C ILE A 258 72.95 -23.33 -38.12
N TYR A 259 72.85 -23.38 -36.78
CA TYR A 259 74.04 -23.31 -35.89
C TYR A 259 73.74 -23.69 -34.42
N ARG A 260 74.03 -24.95 -34.01
CA ARG A 260 74.46 -25.41 -32.64
C ARG A 260 74.30 -26.93 -32.49
N ARG A 261 75.27 -27.72 -32.97
CA ARG A 261 75.40 -29.14 -32.62
C ARG A 261 76.84 -29.64 -32.54
N ALA A 262 77.62 -29.00 -31.66
CA ALA A 262 78.94 -29.39 -31.13
C ALA A 262 79.47 -28.19 -30.31
N GLU A 263 80.12 -28.30 -29.15
CA GLU A 263 80.12 -29.33 -28.11
C GLU A 263 80.32 -28.61 -26.77
N SER A 264 79.54 -28.93 -25.72
CA SER A 264 79.92 -28.69 -24.31
C SER A 264 78.96 -29.36 -23.33
N LEU A 265 79.49 -30.24 -22.48
CA LEU A 265 78.94 -30.62 -21.17
C LEU A 265 79.74 -29.84 -20.08
N PRO A 266 79.37 -29.83 -18.78
CA PRO A 266 78.13 -30.31 -18.14
C PRO A 266 77.47 -29.26 -17.19
N SER A 267 76.21 -29.48 -16.81
CA SER A 267 75.81 -29.54 -15.38
C SER A 267 74.39 -30.05 -15.21
N LEU A 268 74.16 -30.88 -14.19
CA LEU A 268 72.85 -31.40 -13.80
C LEU A 268 72.46 -30.77 -12.46
N GLU A 269 71.64 -29.71 -12.48
CA GLU A 269 71.13 -29.10 -11.26
C GLU A 269 69.59 -28.98 -11.26
N ARG A 270 68.96 -30.02 -10.71
CA ARG A 270 67.90 -29.97 -9.68
C ARG A 270 66.80 -28.88 -9.90
N ALA A 271 65.52 -29.22 -10.16
CA ALA A 271 64.86 -30.51 -10.00
C ALA A 271 63.57 -30.68 -10.82
N THR A 272 63.40 -31.88 -11.37
CA THR A 272 62.09 -32.52 -11.54
C THR A 272 61.81 -33.41 -10.33
N LYS A 273 60.87 -33.02 -9.46
CA LYS A 273 60.49 -33.84 -8.30
C LYS A 273 59.49 -34.92 -8.72
N TYR A 274 59.98 -36.14 -8.90
CA TYR A 274 59.16 -37.33 -9.09
C TYR A 274 58.62 -37.87 -7.75
N ASN A 275 57.37 -38.35 -7.71
CA ASN A 275 57.07 -39.68 -7.15
C ASN A 275 55.70 -40.20 -7.66
N PRO A 276 55.50 -41.53 -7.82
CA PRO A 276 54.32 -42.10 -8.48
C PRO A 276 53.42 -42.94 -7.55
N MET A 277 52.31 -43.46 -8.08
CA MET A 277 51.69 -44.79 -7.82
C MET A 277 50.43 -44.92 -8.70
N TYR A 278 50.02 -46.09 -9.23
CA TYR A 278 50.72 -47.37 -9.40
C TYR A 278 50.12 -48.14 -10.60
N GLU A 279 50.99 -48.84 -11.33
CA GLU A 279 50.84 -49.98 -12.27
C GLU A 279 49.44 -50.52 -12.66
N SER A 280 49.32 -50.95 -13.93
CA SER A 280 48.17 -51.71 -14.44
C SER A 280 48.63 -52.87 -15.34
N GLU A 281 48.48 -54.13 -14.91
CA GLU A 281 48.68 -55.29 -15.81
C GLU A 281 47.93 -56.57 -15.36
N ALA A 282 47.67 -57.46 -16.32
CA ALA A 282 47.40 -58.90 -16.21
C ALA A 282 46.18 -59.46 -15.41
N THR A 283 45.07 -59.64 -16.13
CA THR A 283 44.42 -60.96 -16.38
C THR A 283 43.96 -61.87 -15.21
N THR A 284 42.69 -61.74 -14.80
CA THR A 284 41.68 -62.82 -14.51
C THR A 284 40.37 -62.15 -14.04
N GLY A 285 39.17 -62.75 -14.08
CA GLY A 285 38.71 -63.99 -14.68
C GLY A 285 37.28 -64.37 -14.17
N TYR A 286 36.36 -64.71 -15.08
CA TYR A 286 35.03 -65.32 -14.82
C TYR A 286 33.87 -64.46 -14.24
N SER A 287 32.64 -64.89 -14.59
CA SER A 287 31.35 -64.73 -13.86
C SER A 287 30.42 -63.50 -14.01
N HIS A 288 29.44 -63.64 -14.91
CA HIS A 288 27.97 -63.53 -14.69
C HIS A 288 27.28 -62.35 -13.93
N TYR A 289 26.37 -61.71 -14.68
CA TYR A 289 24.93 -61.43 -14.36
C TYR A 289 24.48 -60.18 -13.56
N TYR A 290 23.61 -59.40 -14.23
CA TYR A 290 22.37 -58.75 -13.76
C TYR A 290 22.37 -57.59 -12.72
N ARG A 291 21.98 -56.40 -13.23
CA ARG A 291 20.77 -55.62 -12.85
C ARG A 291 20.81 -54.62 -11.65
N ARG A 292 20.16 -53.46 -11.90
CA ARG A 292 19.56 -52.44 -10.98
C ARG A 292 20.45 -51.35 -10.31
N TYR A 293 20.16 -50.09 -10.68
CA TYR A 293 19.89 -48.96 -9.76
C TYR A 293 18.63 -49.25 -8.91
N PRO A 294 18.32 -48.59 -7.77
CA PRO A 294 18.68 -47.23 -7.32
C PRO A 294 19.64 -47.22 -6.09
N GLU A 295 19.82 -46.24 -5.20
CA GLU A 295 19.08 -44.99 -4.86
C GLU A 295 19.99 -43.96 -4.11
N PRO A 296 19.73 -42.63 -4.15
CA PRO A 296 20.44 -41.66 -3.31
C PRO A 296 19.94 -41.65 -1.84
N PRO A 297 20.77 -41.25 -0.86
CA PRO A 297 20.42 -41.32 0.55
C PRO A 297 19.42 -40.23 0.99
N VAL A 298 18.37 -40.66 1.70
CA VAL A 298 17.42 -39.80 2.40
C VAL A 298 17.96 -39.41 3.79
N TYR A 299 17.71 -38.18 4.23
CA TYR A 299 17.75 -37.83 5.66
C TYR A 299 16.32 -37.75 6.20
N SER A 300 16.02 -38.52 7.25
CA SER A 300 14.66 -38.69 7.78
C SER A 300 14.48 -38.06 9.15
N SER A 301 13.38 -37.33 9.34
CA SER A 301 12.58 -37.11 10.57
C SER A 301 11.79 -35.80 10.40
N ALA A 302 10.57 -35.61 10.92
CA ALA A 302 9.54 -36.47 11.55
C ALA A 302 8.26 -35.58 11.67
N SER A 303 7.01 -36.02 11.83
CA SER A 303 6.33 -37.34 11.84
C SER A 303 4.81 -37.11 12.00
N ALA A 304 3.95 -38.03 11.54
CA ALA A 304 2.50 -38.15 11.89
C ALA A 304 1.61 -36.94 11.46
N GLU A 305 0.29 -37.01 11.21
CA GLU A 305 -0.74 -38.06 11.00
C GLU A 305 -1.98 -37.36 10.35
N ALA A 306 -3.00 -37.97 9.74
CA ALA A 306 -3.38 -39.38 9.49
C ALA A 306 -4.14 -39.46 8.11
N SER A 307 -4.08 -40.55 7.34
CA SER A 307 -5.08 -41.65 7.19
C SER A 307 -6.51 -41.29 6.74
N THR A 308 -7.13 -42.17 5.92
CA THR A 308 -8.50 -42.16 5.34
C THR A 308 -8.75 -41.10 4.26
N ASP A 309 -9.31 -41.36 3.06
CA ASP A 309 -10.24 -42.34 2.45
C ASP A 309 -11.66 -41.79 2.23
N PHE A 310 -12.19 -42.05 1.02
CA PHE A 310 -13.51 -41.66 0.48
C PHE A 310 -13.70 -40.13 0.20
N SER A 311 -14.60 -39.70 -0.70
CA SER A 311 -15.58 -40.46 -1.50
C SER A 311 -15.64 -40.02 -2.98
N SER A 312 -16.22 -40.87 -3.84
CA SER A 312 -16.27 -40.74 -5.31
C SER A 312 -17.47 -39.91 -5.81
N ASP A 313 -17.86 -38.88 -5.06
CA ASP A 313 -19.16 -38.21 -5.24
C ASP A 313 -19.07 -36.79 -5.82
N GLU A 314 -17.94 -36.09 -5.63
CA GLU A 314 -17.75 -34.71 -6.10
C GLU A 314 -17.75 -34.59 -7.64
N ILE A 315 -17.36 -35.67 -8.34
CA ILE A 315 -17.29 -35.73 -9.81
C ILE A 315 -18.67 -35.63 -10.48
N ARG A 316 -19.78 -35.89 -9.76
CA ARG A 316 -21.13 -35.88 -10.34
C ARG A 316 -21.78 -34.50 -10.47
N HIS A 317 -21.31 -33.48 -9.75
CA HIS A 317 -21.94 -32.14 -9.78
C HIS A 317 -21.43 -31.21 -10.90
N ILE A 318 -20.52 -31.70 -11.75
CA ILE A 318 -19.91 -30.91 -12.85
C ILE A 318 -20.85 -30.71 -14.05
N TYR A 319 -21.91 -31.53 -14.19
CA TYR A 319 -22.71 -31.62 -15.42
C TYR A 319 -24.15 -31.11 -15.34
N ASP A 320 -24.58 -30.48 -14.24
CA ASP A 320 -25.96 -29.99 -14.06
C ASP A 320 -26.01 -28.55 -13.52
N ASN A 321 -25.28 -27.65 -14.18
CA ASN A 321 -25.40 -26.19 -14.04
C ASN A 321 -25.16 -25.53 -15.40
N SER A 322 -26.23 -25.21 -16.12
CA SER A 322 -26.20 -24.76 -17.52
C SER A 322 -25.95 -23.25 -17.69
N GLU A 323 -25.02 -22.67 -16.93
CA GLU A 323 -24.71 -21.22 -16.98
C GLU A 323 -23.22 -20.88 -17.15
N LEU A 324 -22.30 -21.85 -17.21
CA LEU A 324 -20.88 -21.56 -17.52
C LEU A 324 -20.63 -21.41 -19.03
N THR A 325 -19.88 -20.37 -19.39
CA THR A 325 -19.40 -20.15 -20.75
C THR A 325 -18.30 -21.13 -21.15
N LYS A 326 -18.04 -21.28 -22.45
CA LYS A 326 -16.95 -22.13 -22.95
C LYS A 326 -15.57 -21.68 -22.45
N GLU A 327 -15.39 -20.38 -22.22
CA GLU A 327 -14.15 -19.78 -21.77
C GLU A 327 -13.87 -20.17 -20.31
N GLU A 328 -14.87 -20.09 -19.43
CA GLU A 328 -14.75 -20.52 -18.02
C GLU A 328 -14.51 -22.03 -17.88
N ILE A 329 -15.13 -22.85 -18.74
CA ILE A 329 -14.87 -24.30 -18.78
C ILE A 329 -13.42 -24.56 -19.19
N GLN A 330 -12.92 -23.85 -20.21
CA GLN A 330 -11.58 -24.02 -20.73
C GLN A 330 -10.50 -23.55 -19.74
N ASP A 331 -10.75 -22.48 -18.99
CA ASP A 331 -9.81 -21.97 -17.98
C ASP A 331 -9.83 -22.83 -16.70
N ARG A 332 -10.99 -23.37 -16.28
CA ARG A 332 -11.05 -24.39 -15.20
C ARG A 332 -10.29 -25.67 -15.56
N ILE A 333 -10.38 -26.14 -16.81
CA ILE A 333 -9.57 -27.28 -17.28
C ILE A 333 -8.07 -26.93 -17.21
N ARG A 334 -7.69 -25.70 -17.58
CA ARG A 334 -6.30 -25.22 -17.52
C ARG A 334 -5.74 -25.17 -16.10
N ILE A 335 -6.55 -24.74 -15.14
CA ILE A 335 -6.19 -24.74 -13.70
C ILE A 335 -6.00 -26.17 -13.18
N ILE A 336 -6.88 -27.12 -13.58
CA ILE A 336 -6.74 -28.54 -13.23
C ILE A 336 -5.48 -29.15 -13.87
N GLU A 337 -5.17 -28.83 -15.13
CA GLU A 337 -3.95 -29.30 -15.78
C GLU A 337 -2.69 -28.73 -15.11
N LEU A 338 -2.71 -27.46 -14.68
CA LEU A 338 -1.62 -26.86 -13.88
C LEU A 338 -1.47 -27.57 -12.52
N TYR A 339 -2.56 -27.81 -11.80
CA TYR A 339 -2.56 -28.51 -10.50
C TYR A 339 -2.04 -29.96 -10.62
N ALA A 340 -2.26 -30.62 -11.75
CA ALA A 340 -1.74 -31.97 -12.02
C ALA A 340 -0.26 -32.01 -12.46
N LYS A 341 0.31 -30.86 -12.86
CA LYS A 341 1.60 -30.77 -13.59
C LYS A 341 2.66 -29.98 -12.82
N ASP A 342 2.25 -29.04 -11.98
CA ASP A 342 3.11 -28.26 -11.10
C ASP A 342 2.76 -28.53 -9.63
N ARG A 343 3.72 -29.16 -8.93
CA ARG A 343 3.60 -29.53 -7.52
C ARG A 343 3.65 -28.32 -6.58
N GLN A 344 4.35 -27.25 -6.95
CA GLN A 344 4.40 -26.02 -6.16
C GLN A 344 3.10 -25.24 -6.28
N PHE A 345 2.49 -25.19 -7.47
CA PHE A 345 1.16 -24.61 -7.65
C PHE A 345 0.08 -25.39 -6.88
N ALA A 346 0.15 -26.72 -6.89
CA ALA A 346 -0.78 -27.57 -6.13
C ALA A 346 -0.69 -27.32 -4.61
N ASP A 347 0.52 -27.18 -4.07
CA ASP A 347 0.73 -26.90 -2.64
C ASP A 347 0.34 -25.45 -2.28
N PHE A 348 0.54 -24.46 -3.16
CA PHE A 348 0.04 -23.08 -2.99
C PHE A 348 -1.49 -23.02 -2.91
N VAL A 349 -2.20 -23.68 -3.83
CA VAL A 349 -3.68 -23.69 -3.84
C VAL A 349 -4.23 -24.34 -2.57
N ARG A 350 -3.64 -25.45 -2.09
CA ARG A 350 -4.04 -26.07 -0.81
C ARG A 350 -3.81 -25.19 0.41
N GLN A 351 -2.95 -24.19 0.32
CA GLN A 351 -2.65 -23.28 1.43
C GLN A 351 -3.61 -22.07 1.47
N HIS A 352 -4.45 -21.90 0.44
CA HIS A 352 -5.37 -20.76 0.25
C HIS A 352 -6.82 -21.21 -0.09
N GLN A 353 -7.19 -22.43 0.32
CA GLN A 353 -8.59 -22.90 0.46
C GLN A 353 -8.92 -23.13 1.93
#